data_AF-A0A373VNN1-F1
#
_entry.id   AF-A0A373VNN1-F1
#
_cell.length_a   1.000
_cell.length_b   1.000
_cell.length_c   1.000
_cell.angle_alpha   90.00
_cell.angle_beta   90.00
_cell.angle_gamma   90.00
#
_symmetry.space_group_name_H-M   'P 1'
#
loop_
_entity.id
_entity.type
_entity.pdbx_description
1 polymer ?
#
loop_
_entity_poly.entity_id
_entity_poly.type
_entity_poly.pdbx_seq_one_letter_code
_entity_poly.pdbx_strand_id
1 'polypeptide(L)'
;MEKEEYKKIPEFVCVIDRSRSMYGKEKEIIESFNAWLARQKRNKKELLVTLALCNEECELLYSRMPVKYVKPLDSFTYFTKGYTAYIDRVEEVLELLSGLMPSAGENQKEVSLYLLTDGLDNSSSEEDREEFEKKLESLKKRGWKIHMSGHGIQESFERIGA
;
A
#
# COMPACT_ATOMS: atom_id res chain seq x y z
N MET A 1 -29.25 -7.59 -2.97
CA MET A 1 -28.97 -6.74 -1.80
C MET A 1 -27.48 -6.71 -1.42
N GLU A 2 -26.63 -7.56 -2.00
CA GLU A 2 -25.18 -7.64 -1.65
C GLU A 2 -24.29 -6.55 -2.30
N LYS A 3 -24.74 -5.84 -3.34
CA LYS A 3 -23.88 -4.88 -4.07
C LYS A 3 -23.69 -3.52 -3.37
N GLU A 4 -24.51 -3.19 -2.38
CA GLU A 4 -24.44 -1.88 -1.68
C GLU A 4 -23.54 -1.89 -0.44
N GLU A 5 -23.36 -3.03 0.24
CA GLU A 5 -22.47 -3.13 1.40
C GLU A 5 -20.99 -2.97 1.01
N TYR A 6 -20.56 -3.61 -0.08
CA TYR A 6 -19.19 -3.43 -0.62
C TYR A 6 -18.89 -1.99 -1.04
N LYS A 7 -19.89 -1.11 -1.18
CA LYS A 7 -19.69 0.30 -1.54
C LYS A 7 -19.22 1.17 -0.36
N LYS A 8 -19.17 0.67 0.88
CA LYS A 8 -18.72 1.46 2.04
C LYS A 8 -17.60 0.83 2.89
N ILE A 9 -17.13 -0.37 2.53
CA ILE A 9 -16.03 -1.01 3.25
C ILE A 9 -14.74 -0.19 3.05
N PRO A 10 -14.03 0.19 4.13
CA PRO A 10 -12.72 0.83 4.03
C PRO A 10 -11.73 -0.02 3.24
N GLU A 11 -10.85 0.64 2.48
CA GLU A 11 -9.82 -0.02 1.69
C GLU A 11 -8.43 0.41 2.17
N PHE A 12 -7.61 -0.57 2.51
CA PHE A 12 -6.21 -0.41 2.85
C PHE A 12 -5.37 -0.90 1.67
N VAL A 13 -4.58 0.00 1.10
CA VAL A 13 -3.68 -0.27 0.00
C VAL A 13 -2.26 -0.10 0.54
N CYS A 14 -1.45 -1.13 0.43
CA CYS A 14 -0.04 -1.08 0.81
C CYS A 14 0.82 -1.51 -0.36
N VAL A 15 1.74 -0.65 -0.74
CA VAL A 15 2.80 -0.93 -1.70
C VAL A 15 4.10 -0.94 -0.92
N ILE A 16 4.81 -2.06 -1.00
CA ILE A 16 6.07 -2.27 -0.30
C ILE A 16 7.17 -2.46 -1.33
N ASP A 17 8.18 -1.59 -1.27
CA ASP A 17 9.43 -1.74 -1.98
C ASP A 17 10.13 -3.02 -1.50
N ARG A 18 10.54 -3.87 -2.43
CA ARG A 18 11.33 -5.07 -2.20
C ARG A 18 12.62 -5.07 -3.02
N SER A 19 13.07 -3.91 -3.47
CA SER A 19 14.36 -3.74 -4.12
C SER A 19 15.51 -4.07 -3.17
N ARG A 20 16.72 -4.20 -3.72
CA ARG A 20 17.94 -4.43 -2.91
C ARG A 20 18.26 -3.29 -1.93
N SER A 21 17.77 -2.08 -2.13
CA SER A 21 18.03 -0.97 -1.19
C SER A 21 17.36 -1.22 0.17
N MET A 22 16.29 -2.01 0.17
CA MET A 22 15.56 -2.44 1.36
C MET A 22 16.27 -3.55 2.17
N TYR A 23 17.48 -3.97 1.76
CA TYR A 23 18.23 -5.02 2.45
C TYR A 23 18.50 -4.67 3.91
N GLY A 24 18.26 -5.62 4.82
CA GLY A 24 18.39 -5.44 6.27
C GLY A 24 17.13 -4.90 6.94
N LYS A 25 16.10 -4.50 6.17
CA LYS A 25 14.80 -4.04 6.69
C LYS A 25 13.70 -5.10 6.62
N GLU A 26 13.99 -6.29 6.08
CA GLU A 26 12.99 -7.34 5.84
C GLU A 26 12.28 -7.76 7.11
N LYS A 27 13.06 -7.98 8.17
CA LYS A 27 12.53 -8.38 9.47
C LYS A 27 11.60 -7.30 10.04
N GLU A 28 12.02 -6.03 10.00
CA GLU A 28 11.21 -4.91 10.49
C GLU A 28 9.87 -4.81 9.72
N ILE A 29 9.92 -4.93 8.40
CA ILE A 29 8.72 -4.87 7.53
C ILE A 29 7.77 -6.02 7.84
N ILE A 30 8.27 -7.24 7.90
CA ILE A 30 7.49 -8.45 8.19
C ILE A 30 6.83 -8.32 9.57
N GLU A 31 7.61 -7.97 10.60
CA GLU A 31 7.12 -7.84 11.97
C GLU A 31 6.06 -6.72 12.09
N SER A 32 6.32 -5.56 11.47
CA SER A 32 5.43 -4.40 11.51
C SER A 32 4.10 -4.66 10.79
N PHE A 33 4.15 -5.22 9.59
CA PHE A 33 2.96 -5.59 8.83
C PHE A 33 2.14 -6.66 9.58
N ASN A 34 2.80 -7.67 10.15
CA ASN A 34 2.12 -8.74 10.87
C ASN A 34 1.47 -8.25 12.18
N ALA A 35 2.14 -7.35 12.90
CA ALA A 35 1.58 -6.71 14.08
C ALA A 35 0.34 -5.89 13.72
N TRP A 36 0.40 -5.11 12.64
CA TRP A 36 -0.74 -4.38 12.09
C TRP A 36 -1.89 -5.33 11.69
N LEU A 37 -1.60 -6.37 10.92
CA LEU A 37 -2.59 -7.34 10.46
C LEU A 37 -3.33 -8.00 11.64
N ALA A 38 -2.57 -8.37 12.69
CA ALA A 38 -3.14 -8.94 13.90
C ALA A 38 -4.08 -7.96 14.63
N ARG A 39 -3.74 -6.65 14.68
CA ARG A 39 -4.63 -5.61 15.22
C ARG A 39 -5.93 -5.51 14.39
N GLN A 40 -5.81 -5.43 13.07
CA GLN A 40 -6.99 -5.30 12.20
C GLN A 40 -7.92 -6.52 12.29
N LYS A 41 -7.37 -7.73 12.35
CA LYS A 41 -8.17 -8.95 12.53
C LYS A 41 -8.92 -9.00 13.87
N ARG A 42 -8.41 -8.36 14.93
CA ARG A 42 -9.10 -8.27 16.23
C ARG A 42 -10.24 -7.25 16.24
N ASN A 43 -10.12 -6.18 15.46
CA ASN A 43 -11.06 -5.06 15.48
C ASN A 43 -12.46 -5.38 14.92
N LYS A 44 -12.69 -6.59 14.37
CA LYS A 44 -13.97 -7.10 13.79
C LYS A 44 -14.62 -6.21 12.72
N LYS A 45 -14.04 -5.06 12.38
CA LYS A 45 -14.47 -4.19 11.28
C LYS A 45 -14.11 -4.83 9.95
N GLU A 46 -14.99 -4.66 8.97
CA GLU A 46 -14.68 -5.04 7.59
C GLU A 46 -13.62 -4.10 7.03
N LEU A 47 -12.60 -4.69 6.39
CA LEU A 47 -11.51 -3.98 5.75
C LEU A 47 -11.08 -4.79 4.54
N LEU A 48 -11.00 -4.13 3.38
CA LEU A 48 -10.41 -4.72 2.18
C LEU A 48 -8.93 -4.35 2.12
N VAL A 49 -8.08 -5.32 1.81
CA VAL A 49 -6.64 -5.16 1.75
C VAL A 49 -6.16 -5.44 0.34
N THR A 50 -5.43 -4.47 -0.21
CA THR A 50 -4.60 -4.62 -1.39
C THR A 50 -3.15 -4.53 -0.96
N LEU A 51 -2.35 -5.53 -1.30
CA LEU A 51 -0.92 -5.57 -0.98
C LEU A 51 -0.13 -5.84 -2.26
N ALA A 52 0.74 -4.91 -2.64
CA ALA A 52 1.65 -5.04 -3.75
C ALA A 52 3.11 -5.01 -3.26
N LEU A 53 3.95 -5.87 -3.82
CA LEU A 53 5.39 -5.89 -3.59
C LEU A 53 6.09 -5.47 -4.88
N CYS A 54 6.85 -4.37 -4.85
CA CYS A 54 7.39 -3.77 -6.06
C CYS A 54 8.93 -3.70 -6.04
N ASN A 55 9.53 -3.98 -7.19
CA ASN A 55 10.94 -3.72 -7.50
C ASN A 55 11.03 -3.18 -8.95
N GLU A 56 11.61 -3.93 -9.89
CA GLU A 56 11.47 -3.71 -11.33
C GLU A 56 10.06 -4.06 -11.83
N GLU A 57 9.33 -4.89 -11.09
CA GLU A 57 7.95 -5.29 -11.37
C GLU A 57 7.12 -5.20 -10.08
N CYS A 58 5.81 -4.95 -10.20
CA CYS A 58 4.89 -5.08 -9.08
C CYS A 58 4.19 -6.44 -9.09
N GLU A 59 4.27 -7.13 -7.96
CA GLU A 59 3.51 -8.35 -7.69
C GLU A 59 2.37 -8.06 -6.73
N LEU A 60 1.14 -8.31 -7.17
CA LEU A 60 -0.05 -8.12 -6.35
C LEU A 60 -0.34 -9.39 -5.53
N LEU A 61 0.09 -9.40 -4.27
CA LEU A 61 -0.18 -10.52 -3.35
C LEU A 61 -1.67 -10.63 -3.00
N TYR A 62 -2.31 -9.49 -2.80
CA TYR A 62 -3.74 -9.41 -2.50
C TYR A 62 -4.37 -8.25 -3.24
N SER A 63 -5.57 -8.46 -3.78
CA SER A 63 -6.39 -7.42 -4.40
C SER A 63 -7.74 -7.37 -3.71
N ARG A 64 -8.04 -6.27 -3.00
CA ARG A 64 -9.31 -6.03 -2.31
C ARG A 64 -9.78 -7.25 -1.48
N MET A 65 -8.83 -7.92 -0.85
CA MET A 65 -9.07 -9.14 -0.08
C MET A 65 -9.62 -8.78 1.31
N PRO A 66 -10.71 -9.38 1.79
CA PRO A 66 -11.13 -9.18 3.18
C PRO A 66 -10.00 -9.52 4.15
N VAL A 67 -9.71 -8.62 5.10
CA VAL A 67 -8.55 -8.71 6.01
C VAL A 67 -8.47 -10.05 6.75
N LYS A 68 -9.60 -10.70 7.02
CA LYS A 68 -9.66 -12.04 7.65
C LYS A 68 -8.91 -13.12 6.87
N TYR A 69 -8.84 -13.01 5.54
CA TYR A 69 -8.20 -13.97 4.64
C TYR A 69 -6.74 -13.62 4.28
N VAL A 70 -6.30 -12.40 4.56
CA VAL A 70 -4.91 -11.98 4.35
C VAL A 70 -4.00 -12.76 5.31
N LYS A 71 -2.96 -13.40 4.80
CA LYS A 71 -1.99 -14.14 5.61
C LYS A 71 -0.86 -13.21 6.10
N PRO A 72 -0.25 -13.51 7.26
CA PRO A 72 1.00 -12.87 7.68
C PRO A 72 2.07 -13.01 6.60
N LEU A 73 2.95 -12.02 6.49
CA LEU A 73 4.18 -12.12 5.73
C LEU A 73 5.19 -13.00 6.49
N ASP A 74 6.05 -13.64 5.73
CA ASP A 74 7.18 -14.45 6.16
C ASP A 74 8.36 -14.21 5.21
N SER A 75 9.50 -14.85 5.48
CA SER A 75 10.71 -14.70 4.67
C SER A 75 10.62 -15.32 3.27
N PHE A 76 9.55 -16.07 2.96
CA PHE A 76 9.32 -16.62 1.63
C PHE A 76 8.44 -15.70 0.78
N THR A 77 7.54 -14.96 1.43
CA THR A 77 6.61 -14.02 0.80
C THR A 77 7.21 -12.63 0.64
N TYR A 78 8.01 -12.16 1.60
CA TYR A 78 8.75 -10.90 1.48
C TYR A 78 10.26 -11.11 1.65
N PHE A 79 11.00 -10.77 0.59
CA PHE A 79 12.46 -10.75 0.54
C PHE A 79 12.92 -9.73 -0.51
N THR A 80 14.14 -9.23 -0.36
CA THR A 80 14.69 -8.19 -1.24
C THR A 80 15.30 -8.78 -2.51
N LYS A 81 15.01 -8.16 -3.66
CA LYS A 81 15.54 -8.56 -4.99
C LYS A 81 15.40 -7.43 -6.03
N GLY A 82 16.24 -7.48 -7.06
CA GLY A 82 16.16 -6.56 -8.20
C GLY A 82 16.50 -5.11 -7.87
N TYR A 83 16.24 -4.24 -8.84
CA TYR A 83 16.46 -2.80 -8.77
C TYR A 83 15.18 -2.03 -8.42
N THR A 84 15.30 -0.75 -8.11
CA THR A 84 14.19 0.14 -7.75
C THR A 84 13.71 0.88 -8.98
N ALA A 85 12.43 0.68 -9.35
CA ALA A 85 11.68 1.55 -10.26
C ALA A 85 10.35 1.96 -9.61
N TYR A 86 10.45 2.45 -8.36
CA TYR A 86 9.34 2.42 -7.41
C TYR A 86 8.20 3.35 -7.81
N ILE A 87 8.50 4.57 -8.27
CA ILE A 87 7.48 5.55 -8.67
C ILE A 87 6.60 4.99 -9.78
N ASP A 88 7.18 4.62 -10.92
CA ASP A 88 6.43 4.07 -12.07
C ASP A 88 5.59 2.85 -11.66
N ARG A 89 6.17 1.98 -10.84
CA ARG A 89 5.54 0.77 -10.34
C ARG A 89 4.35 1.08 -9.42
N VAL A 90 4.47 2.07 -8.55
CA VAL A 90 3.33 2.53 -7.72
C VAL A 90 2.24 3.13 -8.62
N GLU A 91 2.60 3.86 -9.66
CA GLU A 91 1.63 4.44 -10.58
C GLU A 91 0.75 3.37 -11.26
N GLU A 92 1.35 2.29 -11.74
CA GLU A 92 0.64 1.14 -12.32
C GLU A 92 -0.37 0.53 -11.32
N VAL A 93 0.04 0.39 -10.05
CA VAL A 93 -0.85 -0.10 -8.99
C VAL A 93 -2.01 0.87 -8.75
N LEU A 94 -1.75 2.18 -8.75
CA LEU A 94 -2.78 3.22 -8.55
C LEU A 94 -3.77 3.28 -9.73
N GLU A 95 -3.32 3.05 -10.95
CA GLU A 95 -4.16 2.98 -12.13
C GLU A 95 -5.07 1.75 -12.10
N LEU A 96 -4.50 0.59 -11.77
CA LEU A 96 -5.26 -0.65 -11.57
C LEU A 96 -6.33 -0.47 -10.49
N LEU A 97 -6.00 0.19 -9.38
CA LEU A 97 -6.95 0.48 -8.31
C LEU A 97 -7.99 1.52 -8.72
N SER A 98 -7.62 2.56 -9.46
CA SER A 98 -8.55 3.56 -9.97
C SER A 98 -9.63 2.96 -10.86
N GLY A 99 -9.31 1.92 -11.63
CA GLY A 99 -10.31 1.17 -12.43
C GLY A 99 -11.23 0.28 -11.58
N LEU A 100 -10.76 -0.20 -10.42
CA LEU A 100 -11.54 -1.07 -9.53
C LEU A 100 -12.38 -0.30 -8.51
N MET A 101 -12.07 0.97 -8.27
CA MET A 101 -12.69 1.79 -7.23
C MET A 101 -13.69 2.79 -7.82
N PRO A 102 -14.84 3.03 -7.16
CA PRO A 102 -15.79 4.05 -7.62
C PRO A 102 -15.15 5.44 -7.63
N SER A 103 -15.59 6.29 -8.55
CA SER A 103 -15.22 7.70 -8.60
C SER A 103 -15.48 8.40 -7.25
N ALA A 104 -14.58 9.30 -6.87
CA ALA A 104 -14.72 10.07 -5.64
C ALA A 104 -16.02 10.90 -5.69
N GLY A 105 -16.86 10.78 -4.66
CA GLY A 105 -18.11 11.53 -4.53
C GLY A 105 -19.39 10.69 -4.43
N GLU A 106 -19.45 9.48 -5.01
CA GLU A 106 -20.71 8.72 -5.05
C GLU A 106 -20.97 7.78 -3.86
N ASN A 107 -19.98 7.56 -2.99
CA ASN A 107 -20.09 6.89 -1.68
C ASN A 107 -18.69 6.94 -1.07
N GLN A 108 -18.45 7.88 -0.14
CA GLN A 108 -17.13 8.14 0.41
C GLN A 108 -16.59 6.92 1.20
N LYS A 109 -15.92 6.02 0.49
CA LYS A 109 -15.11 4.96 1.10
C LYS A 109 -13.84 5.58 1.65
N GLU A 110 -13.49 5.23 2.87
CA GLU A 110 -12.18 5.57 3.41
C GLU A 110 -11.12 4.71 2.72
N VAL A 111 -10.22 5.37 1.98
CA VAL A 111 -9.09 4.72 1.31
C VAL A 111 -7.81 5.18 1.97
N SER A 112 -7.00 4.24 2.45
CA SER A 112 -5.68 4.53 3.00
C SER A 112 -4.62 3.89 2.13
N LEU A 113 -3.73 4.71 1.58
CA LEU A 113 -2.60 4.31 0.76
C LEU A 113 -1.30 4.43 1.56
N TYR A 114 -0.57 3.33 1.65
CA TYR A 114 0.73 3.24 2.30
C TYR A 114 1.79 2.87 1.29
N LEU A 115 2.77 3.75 1.14
CA LEU A 115 3.92 3.58 0.27
C LEU A 115 5.15 3.43 1.17
N LEU A 116 5.73 2.23 1.18
CA LEU A 116 6.90 1.89 1.98
C LEU A 116 8.09 1.69 1.06
N THR A 117 9.06 2.58 1.16
CA THR A 117 10.33 2.52 0.44
C THR A 117 11.41 3.06 1.37
N ASP A 118 12.67 3.06 0.96
CA ASP A 118 13.72 3.77 1.66
C ASP A 118 14.04 5.15 1.06
N GLY A 119 13.21 5.59 0.11
CA GLY A 119 13.36 6.88 -0.56
C GLY A 119 14.46 6.90 -1.61
N LEU A 120 15.12 5.77 -1.86
CA LEU A 120 16.15 5.62 -2.88
C LEU A 120 15.55 5.12 -4.20
N ASP A 121 14.58 5.88 -4.74
CA ASP A 121 14.23 5.70 -6.15
C ASP A 121 15.37 6.25 -7.02
N ASN A 122 16.32 5.37 -7.31
CA ASN A 122 17.52 5.67 -8.07
C ASN A 122 17.27 5.70 -9.59
N SER A 123 16.02 5.50 -10.04
CA SER A 123 15.69 5.35 -11.46
C SER A 123 14.90 6.52 -12.05
N SER A 124 14.12 7.23 -11.22
CA SER A 124 13.25 8.32 -11.68
C SER A 124 13.95 9.68 -11.69
N SER A 125 13.61 10.52 -12.67
CA SER A 125 14.08 11.90 -12.77
C SER A 125 13.39 12.82 -11.74
N GLU A 126 13.87 14.06 -11.60
CA GLU A 126 13.17 15.07 -10.77
C GLU A 126 11.77 15.39 -11.32
N GLU A 127 11.59 15.35 -12.65
CA GLU A 127 10.29 15.58 -13.30
C GLU A 127 9.29 14.48 -12.95
N ASP A 128 9.70 13.21 -12.98
CA ASP A 128 8.86 12.06 -12.62
C ASP A 128 8.41 12.14 -11.14
N ARG A 129 9.30 12.59 -10.25
CA ARG A 129 8.98 12.80 -8.83
C ARG A 129 7.93 13.88 -8.64
N GLU A 130 8.07 15.01 -9.34
CA GLU A 130 7.07 16.08 -9.28
C GLU A 130 5.70 15.63 -9.81
N GLU A 131 5.68 14.88 -10.92
CA GLU A 131 4.43 14.35 -11.49
C GLU A 131 3.75 13.39 -10.51
N PHE A 132 4.54 12.49 -9.91
CA PHE A 132 4.05 11.57 -8.89
C PHE A 132 3.48 12.31 -7.67
N GLU A 133 4.16 13.33 -7.16
CA GLU A 133 3.66 14.16 -6.06
C GLU A 133 2.33 14.84 -6.44
N LYS A 134 2.22 15.39 -7.65
CA LYS A 134 0.96 15.99 -8.16
C LYS A 134 -0.17 14.94 -8.20
N LYS A 135 0.13 13.70 -8.61
CA LYS A 135 -0.82 12.57 -8.62
C LYS A 135 -1.29 12.23 -7.20
N LEU A 136 -0.38 12.15 -6.23
CA LEU A 136 -0.73 11.93 -4.82
C LEU A 136 -1.59 13.07 -4.26
N GLU A 137 -1.28 14.33 -4.56
CA GLU A 137 -2.09 15.48 -4.13
C GLU A 137 -3.50 15.44 -4.74
N SER A 138 -3.64 15.01 -5.98
CA SER A 138 -4.94 14.78 -6.62
C SER A 138 -5.76 13.70 -5.88
N LEU A 139 -5.13 12.60 -5.49
CA LEU A 139 -5.76 11.54 -4.71
C LEU A 139 -6.16 12.02 -3.29
N LYS A 140 -5.33 12.83 -2.63
CA LYS A 140 -5.70 13.45 -1.34
C LYS A 140 -6.92 14.35 -1.47
N LYS A 141 -6.99 15.17 -2.52
CA LYS A 141 -8.19 16.01 -2.83
C LYS A 141 -9.45 15.16 -3.07
N ARG A 142 -9.29 13.93 -3.53
CA ARG A 142 -10.36 12.92 -3.67
C ARG A 142 -10.72 12.21 -2.35
N GLY A 143 -10.08 12.55 -1.24
CA GLY A 143 -10.34 12.01 0.10
C GLY A 143 -9.48 10.82 0.50
N TRP A 144 -8.43 10.49 -0.25
CA TRP A 144 -7.51 9.40 0.10
C TRP A 144 -6.56 9.84 1.21
N LYS A 145 -6.37 8.99 2.22
CA LYS A 145 -5.34 9.15 3.25
C LYS A 145 -4.05 8.53 2.73
N ILE A 146 -3.03 9.34 2.45
CA ILE A 146 -1.78 8.88 1.86
C ILE A 146 -0.65 9.01 2.87
N HIS A 147 0.08 7.92 3.07
CA HIS A 147 1.23 7.83 3.95
C HIS A 147 2.43 7.29 3.17
N MET A 148 3.47 8.10 3.06
CA MET A 148 4.76 7.69 2.51
C MET A 148 5.74 7.56 3.67
N SER A 149 6.46 6.44 3.72
CA SER A 149 7.52 6.23 4.69
C SER A 149 8.81 5.82 3.99
N GLY A 150 9.85 6.63 4.20
CA GLY A 150 11.25 6.34 3.83
C GLY A 150 12.08 5.79 5.01
N HIS A 151 11.63 6.06 6.23
CA HIS A 151 12.31 5.73 7.49
C HIS A 151 11.27 5.51 8.60
N GLY A 152 11.53 4.58 9.52
CA GLY A 152 10.59 4.27 10.62
C GLY A 152 9.35 3.52 10.13
N ILE A 153 9.56 2.34 9.52
CA ILE A 153 8.49 1.52 8.96
C ILE A 153 7.57 1.05 10.08
N GLN A 154 8.13 0.69 11.24
CA GLN A 154 7.36 0.33 12.42
C GLN A 154 6.38 1.44 12.85
N GLU A 155 6.85 2.68 13.03
CA GLU A 155 5.98 3.81 13.41
C GLU A 155 4.87 4.04 12.38
N SER A 156 5.20 3.85 11.11
CA SER A 156 4.27 4.02 10.01
C SER A 156 3.11 3.05 10.12
N PHE A 157 3.39 1.78 10.45
CA PHE A 157 2.39 0.74 10.70
C PHE A 157 1.62 0.90 12.03
N GLU A 158 2.24 1.49 13.05
CA GLU A 158 1.59 1.78 14.33
C GLU A 158 0.53 2.87 14.22
N ARG A 159 0.74 3.87 13.35
CA ARG A 159 -0.25 4.93 13.08
C ARG A 159 -1.47 4.44 12.29
N ILE A 160 -1.42 3.24 11.71
CA ILE A 160 -2.48 2.70 10.86
C ILE A 160 -3.57 2.05 11.71
N GLY A 161 -4.72 2.70 11.79
CA GLY A 161 -5.89 2.20 12.52
C GLY A 161 -5.81 2.38 14.03
N ALA A 162 -4.98 3.32 14.50
CA ALA A 162 -5.14 3.95 15.81
C ALA A 162 -6.41 4.81 15.87
#